data_AF-A0A202CF08-F1
#
_entry.id   AF-A0A202CF08-F1
#
_cell.length_a   1.000
_cell.length_b   1.000
_cell.length_c   1.000
_cell.angle_alpha   90.00
_cell.angle_beta   90.00
_cell.angle_gamma   90.00
#
_symmetry.space_group_name_H-M   'P 1'
#
loop_
_entity.id
_entity.type
_entity.pdbx_description
1 polymer ?
#
loop_
_entity_poly.entity_id
_entity_poly.type
_entity_poly.pdbx_seq_one_letter_code
_entity_poly.pdbx_strand_id
1 'polypeptide(L)' 'MPLLDSFTVDHTRMEAPAVRVAKTMNTPHGDAITVFDLRFCVPNKEVMPERGIHTLEHLFAGFMRNHLNGNGVEII' A
#
# COMPACT_ATOMS: atom_id res chain seq x y z
N MET A 1 7.74 17.11 12.68
CA MET A 1 7.62 16.06 11.65
C MET A 1 6.49 16.45 10.72
N PRO A 2 6.65 16.36 9.39
CA PRO A 2 5.51 16.53 8.49
C PRO A 2 4.42 15.51 8.84
N LEU A 3 3.16 15.92 8.73
CA LEU A 3 2.01 15.05 8.99
C LEU A 3 2.02 13.91 7.94
N LEU A 4 1.79 12.67 8.38
CA LEU A 4 1.73 11.52 7.48
C LEU A 4 0.35 11.47 6.81
N ASP A 5 0.30 11.19 5.50
CA ASP A 5 -0.95 11.17 4.73
C ASP A 5 -1.98 10.13 5.23
N SER A 6 -1.52 9.10 5.95
CA SER A 6 -2.43 8.15 6.61
C SER A 6 -3.24 8.81 7.74
N PHE A 7 -2.73 9.86 8.39
CA PHE A 7 -3.42 10.50 9.52
C PHE A 7 -4.52 11.49 9.10
N THR A 8 -4.66 11.73 7.79
CA THR A 8 -5.66 12.66 7.25
C THR A 8 -6.91 11.96 6.72
N VAL A 9 -6.99 10.62 6.79
CA VAL A 9 -8.15 9.85 6.35
C VAL A 9 -8.99 9.31 7.52
N ASP A 10 -10.31 9.30 7.33
CA ASP A 10 -11.26 8.79 8.31
C ASP A 10 -11.31 7.25 8.29
N HIS A 11 -10.65 6.64 9.28
CA HIS A 11 -10.57 5.19 9.43
C HIS A 11 -11.90 4.52 9.83
N THR A 12 -12.88 5.28 10.33
CA THR A 12 -14.18 4.73 10.73
C THR A 12 -15.08 4.44 9.53
N ARG A 13 -14.79 5.09 8.40
CA ARG A 13 -15.55 5.00 7.14
C ARG A 13 -14.80 4.24 6.04
N MET A 14 -13.61 3.72 6.31
CA MET A 14 -12.84 2.96 5.34
C MET A 14 -13.36 1.53 5.21
N GLU A 15 -13.74 1.17 4.00
CA GLU A 15 -14.12 -0.18 3.63
C GLU A 15 -12.87 -1.03 3.34
N ALA A 16 -12.98 -2.35 3.56
CA ALA A 16 -11.98 -3.32 3.20
C ALA A 16 -12.65 -4.62 2.71
N PRO A 17 -12.06 -5.34 1.73
CA PRO A 17 -10.78 -5.05 1.08
C PRO A 17 -10.87 -3.91 0.04
N ALA A 18 -9.86 -3.04 -0.02
CA ALA A 18 -9.85 -1.90 -0.93
C ALA A 18 -8.43 -1.46 -1.34
N VAL A 19 -8.34 -0.73 -2.46
CA VAL A 19 -7.11 -0.10 -2.96
C VAL A 19 -7.31 1.41 -3.01
N ARG A 20 -6.35 2.17 -2.49
CA ARG A 20 -6.38 3.64 -2.47
C ARG A 20 -5.00 4.23 -2.76
N VAL A 21 -4.96 5.36 -3.46
CA VAL A 21 -3.74 6.18 -3.56
C VAL A 21 -3.50 6.86 -2.22
N ALA A 22 -2.46 6.45 -1.50
CA ALA A 22 -2.09 7.02 -0.22
C ALA A 22 -1.30 8.32 -0.39
N LYS A 23 -0.39 8.34 -1.37
CA LYS A 23 0.50 9.46 -1.63
C LYS A 23 1.01 9.42 -3.06
N THR A 24 1.18 10.59 -3.67
CA THR A 24 1.93 10.78 -4.91
C THR A 24 3.07 11.73 -4.65
N MET A 25 4.25 11.44 -5.20
CA MET A 25 5.42 12.32 -5.14
C MET A 25 6.25 12.20 -6.41
N ASN A 26 7.11 13.18 -6.66
CA ASN A 26 8.07 13.15 -7.76
C ASN A 26 9.49 13.11 -7.19
N THR A 27 10.38 12.36 -7.85
CA THR A 27 11.81 12.44 -7.59
C THR A 27 12.34 13.81 -8.02
N PRO A 28 13.51 14.26 -7.54
CA PRO A 28 14.16 15.48 -8.03
C PRO A 28 14.41 15.48 -9.54
N HIS A 29 14.47 14.29 -10.16
CA HIS A 29 14.68 14.11 -11.59
C HIS A 29 13.38 13.91 -12.39
N GLY A 30 12.22 13.95 -11.73
CA GLY A 30 10.90 13.98 -12.37
C GLY A 30 10.13 12.67 -12.37
N ASP A 31 10.70 11.57 -11.89
CA ASP A 31 10.01 10.26 -11.85
C ASP A 31 8.84 10.29 -10.87
N ALA A 32 7.70 9.71 -11.26
CA ALA A 32 6.52 9.65 -10.40
C ALA A 32 6.59 8.42 -9.47
N ILE A 33 6.44 8.65 -8.17
CA ILE A 33 6.29 7.61 -7.14
C ILE A 33 4.87 7.70 -6.58
N THR A 34 4.16 6.58 -6.64
CA THR A 34 2.82 6.47 -6.05
C THR A 34 2.84 5.41 -4.94
N VAL A 35 2.46 5.80 -3.73
CA VAL A 35 2.27 4.89 -2.61
C VAL A 35 0.81 4.49 -2.57
N PHE A 36 0.56 3.18 -2.64
CA PHE A 36 -0.78 2.62 -2.54
C PHE A 36 -1.01 2.03 -1.14
N ASP A 37 -2.23 2.24 -0.67
CA ASP A 37 -2.79 1.63 0.52
C ASP A 37 -3.65 0.44 0.07
N LEU A 38 -3.11 -0.76 0.28
CA LEU A 38 -3.76 -2.03 0.00
C LEU A 38 -4.38 -2.54 1.29
N ARG A 39 -5.65 -2.19 1.51
CA ARG A 39 -6.35 -2.42 2.77
C ARG A 39 -6.98 -3.81 2.75
N PHE A 40 -6.44 -4.75 3.53
CA PHE A 40 -6.98 -6.12 3.61
C PHE A 40 -8.08 -6.28 4.68
N CYS A 41 -7.97 -5.56 5.80
CA CYS A 41 -8.86 -5.71 6.96
C CYS A 41 -9.57 -4.40 7.29
N VAL A 42 -10.81 -4.50 7.80
CA VAL A 42 -11.57 -3.33 8.22
C VAL A 42 -10.91 -2.71 9.46
N PRO A 43 -10.57 -1.40 9.45
CA PRO A 43 -9.88 -0.76 10.58
C PRO A 43 -10.62 -0.93 11.90
N ASN A 44 -9.89 -1.28 12.96
CA ASN A 44 -10.39 -1.49 14.32
C ASN A 44 -11.44 -2.61 14.48
N LYS A 45 -11.65 -3.47 13.47
CA LYS A 45 -12.55 -4.63 13.56
C LYS A 45 -11.83 -5.95 13.34
N GLU A 46 -10.83 -5.96 12.46
CA GLU A 46 -10.12 -7.17 12.04
C GLU A 46 -8.61 -6.90 11.97
N VAL A 47 -7.83 -7.97 12.14
CA VAL A 47 -6.37 -7.91 12.06
C VAL A 47 -5.82 -9.19 11.43
N MET A 48 -4.79 -9.05 10.59
CA MET A 48 -4.05 -10.21 10.10
C MET A 48 -3.13 -10.74 11.21
N PRO A 49 -3.06 -12.07 11.44
CA PRO A 49 -2.16 -12.64 12.42
C PRO A 49 -0.70 -12.43 12.00
N GLU A 50 0.18 -12.18 12.97
CA GLU A 50 1.61 -11.86 12.76
C GLU A 50 2.33 -12.83 11.82
N ARG A 51 2.20 -14.14 12.05
CA ARG A 51 2.85 -15.16 11.22
C ARG A 51 2.29 -15.18 9.79
N GLY A 52 0.98 -14.91 9.67
CA GLY A 52 0.28 -14.87 8.39
C GLY A 52 0.71 -13.67 7.57
N ILE A 53 0.75 -12.47 8.17
CA ILE A 53 1.17 -11.25 7.45
C ILE A 53 2.65 -11.30 7.06
N HIS A 54 3.53 -11.86 7.90
CA HIS A 54 4.95 -12.04 7.54
C HIS A 54 5.11 -13.05 6.39
N THR A 55 4.37 -14.17 6.39
CA THR A 55 4.39 -15.11 5.26
C THR A 55 3.85 -14.46 3.99
N LEU A 56 2.78 -13.68 4.11
CA LEU A 56 2.21 -12.92 3.00
C LEU A 56 3.23 -11.92 2.44
N GLU A 57 3.97 -11.19 3.28
CA GLU A 57 4.99 -10.23 2.85
C GLU A 57 6.01 -10.85 1.87
N HIS A 58 6.56 -12.02 2.20
CA HIS A 58 7.52 -12.74 1.34
C HIS A 58 6.91 -13.11 -0.02
N LEU A 59 5.71 -13.68 -0.02
CA LEU A 59 5.03 -14.10 -1.24
C LEU A 59 4.58 -12.89 -2.08
N PHE A 60 4.07 -11.87 -1.40
CA PHE A 60 3.43 -10.72 -2.02
C PHE A 60 4.45 -9.88 -2.78
N ALA A 61 5.65 -9.68 -2.22
CA ALA A 61 6.71 -8.94 -2.89
C ALA A 61 7.17 -9.60 -4.21
N GLY A 62 7.21 -10.93 -4.27
CA GLY A 62 7.56 -11.66 -5.49
C GLY A 62 6.44 -11.62 -6.53
N PHE A 63 5.21 -11.95 -6.12
CA PHE A 63 4.07 -11.98 -7.04
C PHE A 63 3.72 -10.59 -7.58
N MET A 64 3.78 -9.55 -6.75
CA MET A 64 3.52 -8.17 -7.20
C MET A 64 4.49 -7.75 -8.30
N ARG A 65 5.79 -8.00 -8.13
CA ARG A 65 6.78 -7.68 -9.18
C ARG A 65 6.54 -8.49 -10.45
N ASN A 66 6.22 -9.77 -10.34
CA ASN A 66 5.95 -10.62 -11.50
C ASN A 66 4.72 -10.19 -12.30
N HIS A 67 3.69 -9.63 -11.64
CA HIS A 67 2.42 -9.28 -12.27
C HIS A 67 2.25 -7.80 -12.61
N LEU A 68 2.96 -6.90 -11.93
CA LEU A 68 2.78 -5.45 -12.08
C LEU A 68 4.01 -4.72 -12.60
N ASN A 69 5.22 -5.31 -12.57
CA ASN A 69 6.34 -4.70 -13.28
C ASN A 69 6.12 -4.83 -14.79
N GLY A 70 6.40 -3.76 -15.53
CA GLY A 70 6.18 -3.74 -16.97
C GLY A 70 6.41 -2.35 -17.57
N ASN A 71 5.78 -2.09 -18.72
CA ASN A 71 5.94 -0.90 -19.55
C ASN A 71 5.94 0.44 -18.77
N GLY A 72 7.10 0.86 -18.29
CA GLY A 72 7.28 2.12 -17.56
C GLY A 72 6.80 2.13 -16.11
N VAL A 73 6.55 0.95 -15.51
CA VAL A 73 6.12 0.82 -14.10
C VAL A 73 7.01 -0.20 -13.39
N GLU A 74 7.53 0.20 -12.24
CA GLU A 74 8.33 -0.65 -11.36
C GLU A 74 7.75 -0.62 -9.94
N ILE A 75 7.52 -1.81 -9.37
CA ILE A 75 7.18 -2.02 -7.98
C ILE A 75 8.48 -2.13 -7.17
N ILE A 76 8.66 -1.16 -6.28
CA ILE A 76 9.82 -1.03 -5.40
C ILE A 76 9.54 -1.73 -4.08
#